data_AF-D4CBL5-F1
#
_entry.id   AF-D4CBL5-F1
#
_cell.length_a   1.000
_cell.length_b   1.000
_cell.length_c   1.000
_cell.angle_alpha   90.00
_cell.angle_beta   90.00
_cell.angle_gamma   90.00
#
_symmetry.space_group_name_H-M   'P 1'
#
loop_
_entity.id
_entity.type
_entity.pdbx_description
1 polymer ?
#
loop_
_entity_poly.entity_id
_entity_poly.type
_entity_poly.pdbx_seq_one_letter_code
_entity_poly.pdbx_strand_id
1 'polypeptide(L)'
;MGEKPLTTEELRQMAGQPVWCPDEEAYGIVMCDKIGQWAGIPFLHGVWYGDGNGCGVEFNHNIIKRRLRCYRTISEKDIPKPLIQKAAFGDIVMVCPNCENAAVINPYRKINPYRKDRELYPHCPWCGQKLKEAEDETEKENQQAE
;
A
#
# COMPACT_ATOMS: atom_id res chain seq x y z
N MET A 1 -8.38 -12.70 -3.51
CA MET A 1 -6.90 -12.59 -3.45
C MET A 1 -6.34 -13.17 -4.75
N GLY A 2 -6.04 -12.31 -5.73
CA GLY A 2 -5.56 -12.70 -7.06
C GLY A 2 -4.10 -12.30 -7.31
N GLU A 3 -3.33 -12.07 -6.24
CA GLU A 3 -1.95 -11.61 -6.37
C GLU A 3 -1.01 -12.76 -6.67
N LYS A 4 -0.02 -12.49 -7.51
CA LYS A 4 1.05 -13.45 -7.79
C LYS A 4 1.98 -13.53 -6.58
N PRO A 5 2.49 -14.72 -6.22
CA PRO A 5 3.49 -14.83 -5.18
C PRO A 5 4.74 -14.01 -5.58
N LEU A 6 5.36 -13.38 -4.59
CA LEU A 6 6.55 -12.56 -4.79
C LEU A 6 7.70 -13.40 -5.36
N THR A 7 8.45 -12.84 -6.30
CA THR A 7 9.65 -13.48 -6.85
C THR A 7 10.82 -13.39 -5.87
N THR A 8 11.87 -14.18 -6.11
CA THR A 8 13.10 -14.15 -5.30
C THR A 8 13.78 -12.79 -5.33
N GLU A 9 13.73 -12.09 -6.46
CA GLU A 9 14.30 -10.76 -6.64
C GLU A 9 13.50 -9.72 -5.88
N GLU A 10 12.17 -9.78 -5.93
CA GLU A 10 11.29 -8.88 -5.19
C GLU A 10 11.47 -9.05 -3.68
N LEU A 11 11.54 -10.29 -3.20
CA LEU A 11 11.77 -10.58 -1.78
C LEU A 11 13.09 -9.99 -1.26
N ARG A 12 14.15 -10.03 -2.07
CA ARG A 12 15.43 -9.39 -1.71
C ARG A 12 15.33 -7.87 -1.62
N GLN A 13 14.51 -7.24 -2.47
CA GLN A 13 14.29 -5.79 -2.45
C GLN A 13 13.34 -5.36 -1.31
N MET A 14 12.52 -6.29 -0.83
CA MET A 14 11.52 -6.07 0.22
C MET A 14 12.05 -6.33 1.63
N ALA A 15 13.37 -6.31 1.84
CA ALA A 15 13.95 -6.44 3.18
C ALA A 15 13.36 -5.38 4.15
N GLY A 16 12.84 -5.82 5.29
CA GLY A 16 12.15 -5.01 6.29
C GLY A 16 10.66 -4.77 6.02
N GLN A 17 10.10 -5.27 4.92
CA GLN A 17 8.68 -5.11 4.58
C GLN A 17 7.84 -6.30 5.08
N PRO A 18 6.56 -6.07 5.46
CA PRO A 18 5.65 -7.14 5.84
C PRO A 18 5.17 -7.94 4.63
N VAL A 19 4.99 -9.24 4.85
CA VAL A 19 4.39 -10.16 3.90
C VAL A 19 3.43 -11.11 4.60
N TRP A 20 2.44 -11.58 3.86
CA TRP A 20 1.59 -12.69 4.24
C TRP A 20 2.14 -13.99 3.66
N CYS A 21 2.30 -15.03 4.48
CA CYS A 21 2.67 -16.36 4.03
C CYS A 21 1.59 -17.38 4.41
N PRO A 22 0.77 -17.87 3.46
CA PRO A 22 -0.26 -18.86 3.76
C PRO A 22 0.31 -20.24 4.13
N ASP A 23 1.52 -20.58 3.68
CA ASP A 23 2.14 -21.87 4.02
C ASP A 23 2.51 -21.97 5.51
N GLU A 24 2.75 -20.82 6.16
CA GLU A 24 3.01 -20.71 7.60
C GLU A 24 1.82 -20.04 8.33
N GLU A 25 0.68 -19.85 7.66
CA GLU A 25 -0.53 -19.16 8.17
C GLU A 25 -0.24 -17.89 8.99
N ALA A 26 0.81 -17.15 8.62
CA ALA A 26 1.35 -16.07 9.44
C ALA A 26 1.74 -14.84 8.62
N TYR A 27 1.62 -13.68 9.26
CA TYR A 27 2.29 -12.47 8.81
C TYR A 27 3.72 -12.48 9.33
N GLY A 28 4.66 -12.06 8.50
CA GLY A 28 6.05 -11.91 8.89
C GLY A 28 6.72 -10.77 8.13
N ILE A 29 7.95 -10.47 8.52
CA ILE A 29 8.82 -9.50 7.87
C ILE A 29 9.79 -10.27 6.99
N VAL A 30 9.94 -9.84 5.74
CA VAL A 30 10.99 -10.38 4.88
C VAL A 30 12.31 -9.75 5.30
N MET A 31 13.30 -10.58 5.56
CA MET A 31 14.66 -10.16 5.89
C MET A 31 15.63 -10.70 4.85
N CYS A 32 16.66 -9.92 4.54
CA CYS A 32 17.73 -10.34 3.64
C CYS A 32 19.03 -9.68 4.11
N ASP A 33 19.79 -10.38 4.94
CA ASP A 33 21.00 -9.84 5.53
C ASP A 33 22.10 -9.64 4.48
N LYS A 34 23.01 -8.70 4.74
CA LYS A 34 24.20 -8.48 3.91
C LYS A 34 25.38 -9.36 4.31
N ILE A 35 25.39 -9.83 5.56
CA ILE A 35 26.49 -10.58 6.19
C ILE A 35 25.94 -11.73 7.03
N GLY A 36 26.78 -12.72 7.34
CA GLY A 36 26.41 -13.87 8.17
C GLY A 36 25.78 -15.03 7.39
N GLN A 37 25.24 -16.01 8.12
CA GLN A 37 24.71 -17.26 7.53
C GLN A 37 23.50 -17.06 6.60
N TRP A 38 22.84 -15.89 6.70
CA TRP A 38 21.67 -15.50 5.90
C TRP A 38 22.02 -14.47 4.81
N ALA A 39 23.31 -14.21 4.57
CA ALA A 39 23.75 -13.21 3.61
C ALA A 39 23.18 -13.48 2.20
N GLY A 40 22.41 -12.53 1.66
CA GLY A 40 21.79 -12.60 0.33
C GLY A 40 20.64 -13.61 0.20
N ILE A 41 20.24 -14.23 1.30
CA ILE A 41 19.17 -15.23 1.35
C ILE A 41 17.93 -14.55 1.98
N PRO A 42 16.83 -14.40 1.24
CA PRO A 42 15.59 -13.90 1.84
C PRO A 42 15.00 -14.96 2.79
N PHE A 43 14.71 -14.53 4.01
CA PHE A 43 14.07 -15.35 5.04
C PHE A 43 12.89 -14.61 5.66
N LEU A 44 11.87 -15.38 6.07
CA LEU A 44 10.68 -14.89 6.73
C LEU A 44 10.95 -14.88 8.23
N HIS A 45 10.89 -13.70 8.83
CA HIS A 45 10.93 -13.52 10.27
C HIS A 45 9.50 -13.28 10.78
N GLY A 46 9.01 -14.12 11.68
CA GLY A 46 7.66 -13.98 12.21
C GLY A 46 7.55 -14.48 13.64
N VAL A 47 6.36 -14.29 14.22
CA VAL A 47 6.04 -14.73 15.58
C VAL A 47 4.73 -15.51 15.52
N TRP A 48 4.75 -16.77 15.93
CA TRP A 48 3.54 -17.57 16.15
C TRP A 48 3.02 -17.32 17.56
N TYR A 49 1.74 -16.95 17.68
CA TYR A 49 1.08 -16.89 18.98
C TYR A 49 0.27 -18.17 19.19
N GLY A 50 0.53 -18.88 20.29
CA GLY A 50 -0.30 -20.02 20.68
C GLY A 50 -1.56 -19.58 21.42
N ASP A 51 -2.69 -20.19 21.08
CA ASP A 51 -4.04 -19.82 21.55
C ASP A 51 -4.27 -19.93 23.08
N GLY A 52 -3.35 -20.56 23.82
CA GLY A 52 -3.58 -20.90 25.23
C GLY A 52 -2.94 -19.98 26.27
N ASN A 53 -1.73 -19.44 26.02
CA ASN A 53 -0.89 -18.89 27.10
C ASN A 53 -0.22 -17.54 26.78
N GLY A 54 -0.50 -16.92 25.63
CA GLY A 54 0.19 -15.69 25.22
C GLY A 54 1.70 -15.88 24.95
N CYS A 55 2.15 -17.12 24.80
CA CYS A 55 3.52 -17.44 24.41
C CYS A 55 3.68 -17.26 22.90
N GLY A 56 4.48 -16.27 22.52
CA GLY A 56 4.94 -16.09 21.14
C GLY A 56 6.21 -16.90 20.88
N VAL A 57 6.24 -17.68 19.80
CA VAL A 57 7.47 -18.34 19.33
C VAL A 57 7.95 -17.62 18.08
N GLU A 58 9.13 -17.00 18.20
CA GLU A 58 9.82 -16.40 17.07
C GLU A 58 10.35 -17.48 16.12
N PHE A 59 10.20 -17.27 14.82
CA PHE A 59 10.74 -18.16 13.81
C PHE A 59 11.44 -17.38 12.70
N ASN A 60 12.45 -18.03 12.13
CA ASN A 60 13.18 -17.57 10.96
C ASN A 60 13.20 -18.69 9.93
N HIS A 61 12.57 -18.47 8.79
CA HIS A 61 12.38 -19.50 7.77
C HIS A 61 12.96 -19.09 6.43
N ASN A 62 13.86 -19.92 5.90
CA ASN A 62 14.43 -19.71 4.58
C ASN A 62 13.32 -19.85 3.52
N ILE A 63 12.93 -18.73 2.90
CA ILE A 63 11.81 -18.69 1.95
C ILE A 63 12.11 -19.56 0.73
N ILE A 64 13.34 -19.51 0.21
CA ILE A 64 13.77 -20.25 -0.98
C ILE A 64 13.85 -21.75 -0.71
N LYS A 65 14.54 -22.15 0.36
CA LYS A 65 14.77 -23.56 0.71
C LYS A 65 13.46 -24.28 1.01
N ARG A 66 12.52 -23.59 1.66
CA ARG A 66 11.19 -24.13 2.00
C ARG A 66 10.15 -23.94 0.89
N ARG A 67 10.48 -23.18 -0.17
CA ARG A 67 9.57 -22.83 -1.28
C ARG A 67 8.29 -22.14 -0.78
N LEU A 68 8.44 -21.27 0.23
CA LEU A 68 7.32 -20.53 0.81
C LEU A 68 6.78 -19.52 -0.20
N ARG A 69 5.45 -19.46 -0.31
CA ARG A 69 4.76 -18.45 -1.10
C ARG A 69 4.51 -17.26 -0.19
N CYS A 70 5.11 -16.13 -0.52
CA CYS A 70 4.91 -14.88 0.21
C CYS A 70 4.17 -13.90 -0.68
N TYR A 71 3.22 -13.18 -0.10
CA TYR A 71 2.39 -12.19 -0.78
C TYR A 71 2.62 -10.84 -0.11
N ARG A 72 2.59 -9.78 -0.90
CA ARG A 72 2.71 -8.43 -0.35
C ARG A 72 1.48 -8.14 0.51
N THR A 73 1.70 -7.67 1.72
CA THR A 73 0.61 -7.13 2.52
C THR A 73 0.34 -5.71 2.02
N ILE A 74 -0.66 -5.54 1.14
CA ILE A 74 -1.13 -4.20 0.78
C ILE A 74 -1.91 -3.64 1.97
N SER A 75 -1.46 -2.52 2.52
CA SER A 75 -2.27 -1.83 3.52
C SER A 75 -3.48 -1.20 2.84
N GLU A 76 -4.64 -1.17 3.51
CA GLU A 76 -5.83 -0.51 2.96
C GLU A 76 -5.59 0.96 2.57
N LYS A 77 -4.59 1.59 3.18
CA LYS A 77 -4.18 2.96 2.91
C LYS A 77 -3.40 3.10 1.60
N ASP A 78 -2.76 2.03 1.12
CA ASP A 78 -2.02 2.02 -0.14
C ASP A 78 -2.94 1.78 -1.35
N ILE A 79 -4.17 1.32 -1.11
CA ILE A 79 -5.20 1.18 -2.14
C ILE A 79 -5.67 2.59 -2.52
N PRO A 80 -5.46 3.07 -3.76
CA PRO A 80 -5.90 4.40 -4.17
C PRO A 80 -7.43 4.49 -4.05
N LYS A 81 -7.92 5.43 -3.24
CA LYS A 81 -9.36 5.69 -3.10
C LYS A 81 -9.73 7.01 -3.79
N PRO A 82 -10.87 7.08 -4.49
CA PRO A 82 -11.36 8.31 -5.06
C PRO A 82 -11.74 9.30 -3.95
N LEU A 83 -11.59 10.59 -4.24
CA LEU A 83 -11.94 11.66 -3.31
C LEU A 83 -13.45 11.78 -3.15
N ILE A 84 -13.87 12.24 -1.96
CA ILE A 84 -15.27 12.51 -1.66
C ILE A 84 -15.51 14.01 -1.80
N GLN A 85 -16.59 14.40 -2.48
CA GLN A 85 -17.09 15.77 -2.49
C GLN A 85 -17.98 15.99 -1.27
N LYS A 86 -17.69 17.03 -0.48
CA LYS A 86 -18.49 17.39 0.68
C LYS A 86 -18.85 18.87 0.62
N ALA A 87 -20.13 19.18 0.83
CA ALA A 87 -20.59 20.56 0.95
C ALA A 87 -20.16 21.13 2.31
N ALA A 88 -19.39 22.22 2.30
CA ALA A 88 -18.97 22.94 3.49
C ALA A 88 -19.11 24.45 3.22
N PHE A 89 -19.88 25.14 4.06
CA PHE A 89 -20.08 26.61 3.98
C PHE A 89 -20.54 27.14 2.61
N GLY A 90 -21.33 26.35 1.87
CA GLY A 90 -21.84 26.74 0.54
C GLY A 90 -20.91 26.39 -0.63
N ASP A 91 -19.70 25.90 -0.35
CA ASP A 91 -18.75 25.41 -1.35
C ASP A 91 -18.64 23.88 -1.33
N ILE A 92 -18.23 23.28 -2.46
CA ILE A 92 -17.88 21.86 -2.55
C ILE A 92 -16.38 21.70 -2.32
N VAL A 93 -16.01 20.91 -1.31
CA VAL A 93 -14.62 20.65 -0.94
C VAL A 93 -14.29 19.16 -1.15
N MET A 94 -13.15 18.89 -1.77
CA MET A 94 -12.62 17.53 -1.97
C MET A 94 -11.90 17.05 -0.72
N VAL A 95 -12.42 16.01 -0.06
CA VAL A 95 -11.89 15.47 1.20
C VAL A 95 -11.40 14.04 1.05
N CYS A 96 -10.49 13.66 1.96
CA CYS A 96 -9.95 12.30 2.00
C CYS A 96 -11.06 11.28 2.33
N PRO A 97 -11.18 10.18 1.57
CA PRO A 97 -12.21 9.15 1.80
C PRO A 97 -12.00 8.32 3.08
N ASN A 98 -10.82 8.40 3.70
CA ASN A 98 -10.50 7.62 4.89
C ASN A 98 -10.71 8.37 6.21
N CYS A 99 -10.37 9.66 6.25
CA CYS A 99 -10.44 10.44 7.49
C CYS A 99 -11.34 11.66 7.42
N GLU A 100 -11.77 12.09 6.22
CA GLU A 100 -12.63 13.26 5.96
C GLU A 100 -12.16 14.61 6.54
N ASN A 101 -11.03 14.66 7.25
CA ASN A 101 -10.60 15.79 8.07
C ASN A 101 -10.01 16.97 7.28
N ALA A 102 -9.46 16.74 6.09
CA ALA A 102 -8.72 17.76 5.36
C ALA A 102 -9.12 17.82 3.88
N ALA A 103 -9.24 19.05 3.37
CA ALA A 103 -9.28 19.32 1.95
C ALA A 103 -7.96 18.86 1.32
N VAL A 104 -8.00 18.02 0.29
CA VAL A 104 -6.78 17.40 -0.26
C VAL A 104 -6.15 18.20 -1.43
N ILE A 105 -6.54 19.46 -1.54
CA ILE A 105 -6.05 20.37 -2.57
C ILE A 105 -4.70 20.92 -2.13
N ASN A 106 -3.69 20.89 -3.01
CA ASN A 106 -2.40 21.53 -2.75
C ASN A 106 -2.40 22.96 -3.32
N PRO A 107 -2.50 24.02 -2.49
CA PRO A 107 -2.53 25.38 -2.98
C PRO A 107 -1.15 25.92 -3.42
N TYR A 108 -0.05 25.19 -3.15
CA TYR A 108 1.32 25.67 -3.35
C TYR A 108 2.03 25.06 -4.57
N ARG A 109 1.50 23.99 -5.17
CA ARG A 109 2.00 23.52 -6.47
C ARG A 109 1.34 24.34 -7.56
N LYS A 110 2.15 25.09 -8.30
CA LYS A 110 1.71 26.02 -9.33
C LYS A 110 0.68 25.36 -10.24
N ILE A 111 -0.43 26.06 -10.45
CA ILE A 111 -1.28 25.88 -11.63
C ILE A 111 -0.34 25.89 -12.83
N ASN A 112 -0.16 24.73 -13.48
CA ASN A 112 0.44 24.73 -14.80
C ASN A 112 -0.48 25.63 -15.65
N PRO A 113 0.01 26.73 -16.24
CA PRO A 113 -0.85 27.67 -16.97
C PRO A 113 -1.62 27.02 -18.15
N TYR A 114 -1.31 25.76 -18.49
CA TYR A 114 -1.98 24.95 -19.50
C TYR A 114 -2.87 23.81 -18.93
N ARG A 115 -2.91 23.56 -17.61
CA ARG A 115 -3.87 22.62 -16.97
C ARG A 115 -4.73 23.39 -15.96
N LYS A 116 -6.05 23.35 -16.14
CA LYS A 116 -7.03 24.04 -15.29
C LYS A 116 -7.23 23.38 -13.92
N ASP A 117 -6.62 22.23 -13.69
CA ASP A 117 -6.99 21.34 -12.59
C ASP A 117 -5.98 21.47 -11.44
N ARG A 118 -6.51 21.63 -10.23
CA ARG A 118 -5.70 21.80 -9.00
C ARG A 118 -4.94 20.49 -8.72
N GLU A 119 -3.61 20.52 -8.65
CA GLU A 119 -2.84 19.32 -8.31
C GLU A 119 -3.21 18.79 -6.92
N LEU A 120 -3.62 17.53 -6.86
CA LEU A 120 -3.96 16.83 -5.63
C LEU A 120 -2.71 16.30 -4.93
N TYR A 121 -2.70 16.26 -3.60
CA TYR A 121 -1.64 15.53 -2.89
C TYR A 121 -1.74 14.02 -3.22
N PRO A 122 -0.62 13.34 -3.51
CA PRO A 122 -0.63 11.89 -3.79
C PRO A 122 -1.14 11.04 -2.62
N HIS A 123 -0.98 11.54 -1.40
CA HIS A 123 -1.46 10.92 -0.17
C HIS A 123 -2.14 11.98 0.70
N CYS A 124 -3.12 11.56 1.49
CA CYS A 124 -3.78 12.42 2.47
C CYS A 124 -2.76 12.94 3.49
N PRO A 125 -2.61 14.27 3.64
CA PRO A 125 -1.69 14.86 4.62
C PRO A 125 -1.98 14.48 6.08
N TRP A 126 -3.22 14.06 6.36
CA TRP A 126 -3.66 13.72 7.72
C TRP A 126 -3.47 12.24 8.06
N CYS A 127 -3.94 11.32 7.21
CA CYS A 127 -3.98 9.88 7.54
C CYS A 127 -3.07 8.99 6.67
N GLY A 128 -2.41 9.56 5.65
CA GLY A 128 -1.52 8.85 4.74
C GLY A 128 -2.22 8.02 3.65
N GLN A 129 -3.55 8.02 3.58
CA GLN A 129 -4.31 7.32 2.52
C GLN A 129 -3.85 7.79 1.13
N LYS A 130 -3.48 6.86 0.26
CA LYS A 130 -3.19 7.11 -1.15
C LYS A 130 -4.46 7.50 -1.90
N LEU A 131 -4.37 8.54 -2.73
CA LEU A 131 -5.52 9.16 -3.38
C LEU A 131 -5.46 8.94 -4.88
N LYS A 132 -6.62 8.67 -5.48
CA LYS A 132 -6.79 8.64 -6.93
C LYS A 132 -7.36 9.98 -7.39
N GLU A 133 -6.85 10.51 -8.50
CA GLU A 133 -7.49 11.63 -9.19
C GLU A 133 -8.93 11.21 -9.55
N ALA A 134 -9.88 12.14 -9.40
CA ALA A 134 -11.21 11.93 -9.96
C ALA A 134 -11.04 11.96 -11.48
N GLU A 135 -11.30 10.84 -12.16
CA GLU A 135 -11.47 10.87 -13.61
C GLU A 135 -12.70 11.74 -13.87
N ASP A 136 -12.49 12.91 -14.47
CA ASP A 136 -13.60 13.76 -14.88
C ASP A 136 -14.47 12.98 -15.86
N GLU A 137 -15.77 12.91 -15.58
CA GLU A 137 -16.75 12.18 -16.39
C GLU A 137 -16.86 12.70 -17.85
N THR A 138 -16.17 13.79 -18.18
CA THR A 138 -16.11 14.40 -19.52
C THR A 138 -15.25 13.63 -20.52
N GLU A 139 -14.37 12.71 -20.11
CA GLU A 139 -13.62 11.86 -21.06
C GLU A 139 -14.41 10.63 -21.54
N LYS A 140 -15.51 10.26 -20.88
CA LYS A 140 -16.34 9.11 -21.31
C LYS A 140 -17.24 9.43 -22.50
N GLU A 141 -17.61 10.69 -22.72
CA GLU A 141 -18.43 11.07 -23.89
C GLU A 141 -17.60 11.17 -25.18
N ASN A 142 -16.31 11.48 -25.10
CA ASN A 142 -15.47 11.65 -26.29
C ASN A 142 -14.93 10.34 -26.90
N GLN A 143 -15.11 9.19 -26.24
CA GLN A 143 -14.72 7.86 -26.78
C GLN A 143 -15.90 7.05 -27.34
N GLN A 144 -17.13 7.59 -27.29
CA GLN A 144 -18.31 6.97 -27.92
C GLN A 144 -18.70 7.65 -29.25
N ALA A 145 -17.87 8.55 -29.77
CA ALA A 145 -18.11 9.33 -30.99
C ALA A 145 -17.09 9.08 -32.12
N GLU A 146 -16.38 7.94 -32.11
CA GLU A 146 -15.62 7.42 -33.27
C GLU A 146 -16.19 6.09 -33.78
#